data_AF-R9XJC0-F1
#
_entry.id   AF-R9XJC0-F1
#
_cell.length_a   1.000
_cell.length_b   1.000
_cell.length_c   1.000
_cell.angle_alpha   90.00
_cell.angle_beta   90.00
_cell.angle_gamma   90.00
#
_symmetry.space_group_name_H-M   'P 1'
#
loop_
_entity.id
_entity.type
_entity.pdbx_description
1 polymer ?
#
loop_
_entity_poly.entity_id
_entity_poly.type
_entity_poly.pdbx_seq_one_letter_code
_entity_poly.pdbx_strand_id
1 'polypeptide(L)'
;MWRNIAKTVTCRRWTHTGRYKQWRELSLGEQQRFARDFVENYRTQYPGSKTNVSLRGLTLNMEEHGDAPAVFGIFYNDIWRLRQQRQAALYGEGQQSPGSAVREHGRFAHESFHDLLVDTESVA
;
A
#
# COMPACT_ATOMS: atom_id res chain seq x y z
N MET A 1 -37.53 -6.39 14.75
CA MET A 1 -36.90 -7.21 13.68
C MET A 1 -35.99 -6.33 12.84
N TRP A 2 -34.68 -6.30 13.10
CA TRP A 2 -33.73 -5.55 12.29
C TRP A 2 -32.74 -6.58 11.71
N ARG A 3 -32.79 -6.78 10.38
CA ARG A 3 -31.91 -7.71 9.67
C ARG A 3 -30.63 -6.97 9.29
N ASN A 4 -29.52 -7.31 9.94
CA ASN A 4 -28.20 -6.88 9.52
C ASN A 4 -27.81 -7.64 8.25
N ILE A 5 -27.82 -6.95 7.11
CA ILE A 5 -27.28 -7.47 5.86
C ILE A 5 -25.77 -7.28 5.93
N ALA A 6 -25.06 -8.35 6.30
CA ALA A 6 -23.61 -8.41 6.18
C ALA A 6 -23.24 -8.23 4.70
N LYS A 7 -22.65 -7.09 4.35
CA LYS A 7 -22.04 -6.89 3.04
C LYS A 7 -20.78 -7.75 3.03
N THR A 8 -20.86 -8.93 2.44
CA THR A 8 -19.69 -9.74 2.13
C THR A 8 -18.85 -8.98 1.11
N VAL A 9 -17.80 -8.32 1.57
CA VAL A 9 -16.75 -7.79 0.70
C VAL A 9 -16.03 -9.02 0.14
N THR A 10 -16.36 -9.41 -1.08
CA THR A 10 -15.58 -10.40 -1.83
C THR A 10 -14.26 -9.75 -2.19
N CYS A 11 -13.26 -9.88 -1.32
CA CYS A 11 -11.88 -9.60 -1.69
C CYS A 11 -11.49 -10.62 -2.75
N ARG A 12 -11.44 -10.20 -4.02
CA ARG A 12 -10.85 -11.01 -5.08
C ARG A 12 -9.41 -11.26 -4.66
N ARG A 13 -9.08 -12.51 -4.37
CA ARG A 13 -7.71 -12.92 -4.06
C ARG A 13 -6.88 -12.81 -5.34
N TRP A 14 -6.34 -11.62 -5.60
CA TRP A 14 -5.46 -11.38 -6.74
C TRP A 14 -4.06 -11.88 -6.42
N THR A 15 -3.63 -12.89 -7.17
CA THR A 15 -2.28 -13.44 -7.11
C THR A 15 -1.36 -12.57 -7.96
N HIS A 16 -1.01 -11.37 -7.48
CA HIS A 16 0.12 -10.65 -8.08
C HIS A 16 1.41 -11.41 -7.73
N THR A 17 1.91 -12.17 -8.70
CA THR A 17 3.17 -12.90 -8.70
C THR A 17 4.33 -12.07 -9.29
N GLY A 18 4.07 -10.80 -9.64
CA GLY A 18 5.04 -9.88 -10.23
C GLY A 18 6.09 -9.38 -9.23
N ARG A 19 7.27 -9.06 -9.76
CA ARG A 19 8.26 -8.23 -9.06
C ARG A 19 7.74 -6.79 -9.08
N TYR A 20 7.79 -6.10 -7.96
CA TYR A 20 7.43 -4.69 -7.86
C TYR A 20 8.67 -3.81 -7.93
N LYS A 21 8.56 -2.66 -8.60
CA LYS A 21 9.59 -1.62 -8.64
C LYS A 21 9.84 -1.07 -7.23
N GLN A 22 11.08 -0.68 -6.93
CA GLN A 22 11.42 0.12 -5.75
C GLN A 22 11.07 1.60 -5.97
N TRP A 23 10.90 2.38 -4.91
CA TRP A 23 10.53 3.81 -5.02
C TRP A 23 11.44 4.60 -5.98
N ARG A 24 12.76 4.40 -5.88
CA ARG A 24 13.77 5.07 -6.72
C ARG A 24 13.69 4.71 -8.21
N GLU A 25 13.01 3.61 -8.54
CA GLU A 25 12.82 3.11 -9.90
C GLU A 25 11.51 3.62 -10.52
N LEU A 26 10.65 4.26 -9.71
CA LEU A 26 9.42 4.86 -10.18
C LEU A 26 9.73 6.18 -10.90
N SER A 27 9.08 6.38 -12.05
CA SER A 27 8.98 7.68 -12.69
C SER A 27 8.24 8.69 -11.79
N LEU A 28 8.46 9.99 -12.03
CA LEU A 28 7.77 11.04 -11.28
C LEU A 28 6.24 10.88 -11.31
N GLY A 29 5.67 10.52 -12.47
CA GLY A 29 4.23 10.28 -12.60
C GLY A 29 3.74 9.08 -11.78
N GLU A 30 4.52 8.00 -11.70
CA GLU A 30 4.20 6.85 -10.84
C GLU A 30 4.29 7.22 -9.35
N GLN A 31 5.27 8.02 -8.96
CA GLN A 31 5.41 8.51 -7.58
C GLN A 31 4.25 9.42 -7.17
N GLN A 32 3.87 10.37 -8.02
CA GLN A 32 2.74 11.28 -7.81
C GLN A 32 1.42 10.49 -7.75
N ARG A 33 1.22 9.55 -8.69
CA ARG A 33 0.06 8.65 -8.66
C ARG A 33 -0.01 7.86 -7.37
N PHE A 34 1.09 7.23 -6.96
CA PHE A 34 1.14 6.50 -5.70
C PHE A 34 0.77 7.39 -4.51
N ALA A 35 1.33 8.60 -4.43
CA ALA A 35 1.04 9.51 -3.33
C ALA A 35 -0.46 9.81 -3.23
N ARG A 36 -1.10 10.17 -4.34
CA ARG A 36 -2.56 10.42 -4.38
C ARG A 36 -3.37 9.19 -3.99
N ASP A 37 -3.09 8.06 -4.62
CA ASP A 37 -3.85 6.82 -4.44
C ASP A 37 -3.65 6.29 -2.99
N PHE A 38 -2.46 6.50 -2.40
CA PHE A 38 -2.17 6.21 -1.00
C PHE A 38 -2.98 7.08 -0.05
N VAL A 39 -3.08 8.39 -0.26
CA VAL A 39 -3.87 9.28 0.61
C VAL A 39 -5.35 8.88 0.58
N GLU A 40 -5.90 8.60 -0.60
CA GLU A 40 -7.30 8.17 -0.73
C GLU A 40 -7.55 6.80 -0.10
N ASN A 41 -6.64 5.85 -0.31
CA ASN A 41 -6.76 4.54 0.33
C ASN A 41 -6.64 4.67 1.85
N TYR A 42 -5.67 5.43 2.36
CA TYR A 42 -5.48 5.64 3.80
C TYR A 42 -6.71 6.27 4.45
N ARG A 43 -7.31 7.28 3.80
CA ARG A 43 -8.56 7.91 4.24
C ARG A 43 -9.72 6.92 4.31
N THR A 44 -9.80 6.00 3.35
CA THR A 44 -10.83 4.96 3.29
C THR A 44 -10.66 3.92 4.41
N GLN A 45 -9.42 3.50 4.70
CA GLN A 45 -9.14 2.53 5.76
C GLN A 45 -9.24 3.14 7.16
N TYR A 46 -8.91 4.42 7.32
CA TYR A 46 -8.85 5.12 8.61
C TYR A 46 -9.65 6.43 8.59
N PRO A 47 -10.99 6.37 8.45
CA PRO A 47 -11.84 7.54 8.47
C PRO A 47 -11.75 8.22 9.85
N GLY A 48 -11.40 9.51 9.87
CA GLY A 48 -11.24 10.29 11.10
C GLY A 48 -9.81 10.35 11.67
N SER A 49 -8.83 9.69 11.05
CA SER A 49 -7.42 9.84 11.45
C SER A 49 -6.93 11.27 11.19
N LYS A 50 -6.29 11.90 12.19
CA LYS A 50 -5.66 13.23 12.04
C LYS A 50 -4.57 13.24 10.96
N THR A 51 -3.94 12.09 10.73
CA THR A 51 -2.94 11.89 9.68
C THR A 51 -3.49 12.20 8.27
N ASN A 52 -4.81 12.08 8.05
CA ASN A 52 -5.43 12.42 6.76
C ASN A 52 -5.21 13.88 6.37
N VAL A 53 -5.24 14.81 7.34
CA VAL A 53 -5.01 16.24 7.07
C VAL A 53 -3.57 16.48 6.65
N SER A 54 -2.61 15.88 7.36
CA SER A 54 -1.18 15.97 7.03
C SER A 54 -0.87 15.36 5.67
N LEU A 55 -1.38 14.15 5.39
CA LEU A 55 -1.16 13.46 4.12
C LEU A 55 -1.73 14.25 2.93
N ARG A 56 -2.94 14.79 3.07
CA ARG A 56 -3.53 15.68 2.06
C ARG A 56 -2.72 16.97 1.90
N GLY A 57 -2.23 17.52 3.00
CA GLY A 57 -1.31 18.67 3.04
C GLY A 57 -0.08 18.46 2.17
N LEU A 58 0.52 17.26 2.24
CA LEU A 58 1.73 16.91 1.53
C LEU A 58 1.51 16.70 0.03
N THR A 59 0.34 16.24 -0.39
CA THR A 59 0.03 16.00 -1.81
C THR A 59 -0.53 17.22 -2.54
N LEU A 60 -0.77 18.33 -1.83
CA LEU A 60 -1.25 19.57 -2.44
C LEU A 60 -0.22 20.11 -3.44
N ASN A 61 -0.70 20.42 -4.66
CA ASN A 61 0.05 21.05 -5.75
C ASN A 61 1.34 20.32 -6.18
N MET A 62 1.52 19.05 -5.81
CA MET A 62 2.72 18.28 -6.19
C MET A 62 2.86 18.15 -7.72
N GLU A 63 1.74 18.02 -8.44
CA GLU A 63 1.72 17.92 -9.90
C GLU A 63 2.11 19.27 -10.55
N GLU A 64 1.63 20.38 -10.00
CA GLU A 64 1.94 21.74 -10.47
C GLU A 64 3.42 22.08 -10.32
N HIS A 65 4.04 21.63 -9.22
CA HIS A 65 5.46 21.84 -8.95
C HIS A 65 6.38 20.78 -9.57
N GLY A 66 5.82 19.76 -10.24
CA GLY A 66 6.62 18.65 -10.77
C GLY A 66 7.38 17.87 -9.69
N ASP A 67 6.80 17.77 -8.49
CA ASP A 67 7.43 17.16 -7.32
C ASP A 67 6.67 15.90 -6.86
N ALA A 68 7.35 15.05 -6.10
CA ALA A 68 6.77 13.93 -5.38
C ALA A 68 7.39 13.89 -3.97
N PRO A 69 6.62 14.20 -2.90
CA PRO A 69 7.20 14.33 -1.57
C PRO A 69 7.88 13.03 -1.11
N ALA A 70 9.17 13.11 -0.77
CA ALA A 70 10.01 11.95 -0.46
C ALA A 70 9.49 11.08 0.70
N VAL A 71 8.68 11.65 1.59
CA VAL A 71 8.01 10.91 2.68
C VAL A 71 7.13 9.77 2.14
N PHE A 72 6.52 9.92 0.96
CA PHE A 72 5.76 8.83 0.33
C PHE A 72 6.65 7.67 -0.10
N GLY A 73 7.93 7.92 -0.40
CA GLY A 73 8.90 6.85 -0.66
C GLY A 73 9.20 6.00 0.57
N ILE A 74 9.12 6.56 1.77
CA ILE A 74 9.25 5.79 3.02
C ILE A 74 8.06 4.83 3.12
N PHE A 75 6.83 5.32 2.93
CA PHE A 75 5.62 4.49 2.98
C PHE A 75 5.62 3.40 1.90
N TYR A 76 6.01 3.76 0.68
CA TYR A 76 6.12 2.82 -0.43
C TYR A 76 7.07 1.67 -0.10
N ASN A 77 8.27 1.99 0.40
CA ASN A 77 9.28 0.98 0.74
C ASN A 77 8.85 0.09 1.91
N ASP A 78 8.08 0.62 2.86
CA ASP A 78 7.52 -0.17 3.96
C ASP A 78 6.47 -1.17 3.45
N ILE A 79 5.55 -0.73 2.60
CA ILE A 79 4.55 -1.61 1.95
C ILE A 79 5.26 -2.68 1.11
N TRP A 80 6.26 -2.28 0.31
CA TRP A 80 7.05 -3.18 -0.52
C TRP A 80 7.73 -4.27 0.34
N ARG A 81 8.38 -3.88 1.45
CA ARG A 81 9.00 -4.83 2.39
C ARG A 81 7.99 -5.79 2.99
N LEU A 82 6.83 -5.31 3.43
CA LEU A 82 5.75 -6.15 3.96
C LEU A 82 5.25 -7.15 2.92
N ARG A 83 5.13 -6.73 1.65
CA ARG A 83 4.74 -7.63 0.55
C ARG A 83 5.77 -8.72 0.32
N GLN A 84 7.06 -8.38 0.29
CA GLN A 84 8.15 -9.36 0.12
C GLN A 84 8.20 -10.37 1.27
N GLN A 85 8.05 -9.91 2.52
CA GLN A 85 7.98 -10.78 3.69
C GLN A 85 6.79 -11.74 3.60
N ARG A 86 5.62 -11.25 3.19
CA ARG A 86 4.42 -12.07 3.01
C ARG A 86 4.59 -13.11 1.90
N GLN A 87 5.24 -12.76 0.80
CA GLN A 87 5.56 -13.72 -0.27
C GLN A 87 6.57 -14.77 0.20
N ALA A 88 7.64 -14.36 0.89
CA ALA A 88 8.64 -15.29 1.43
C ALA A 88 8.01 -16.28 2.43
N ALA A 89 7.08 -15.83 3.28
CA ALA A 89 6.36 -16.70 4.22
C ALA A 89 5.44 -17.72 3.52
N LEU A 90 4.93 -17.41 2.33
CA LEU A 90 4.03 -18.28 1.57
C LEU A 90 4.76 -19.33 0.73
N TYR A 91 5.98 -19.02 0.25
CA TYR A 91 6.71 -19.86 -0.70
C TYR A 91 8.07 -20.37 -0.19
N GLY A 92 8.52 -19.94 1.00
CA GLY A 92 9.78 -20.39 1.59
C GLY A 92 9.64 -21.75 2.28
N GLU A 93 10.35 -22.76 1.78
CA GLU A 93 10.55 -24.03 2.49
C GLU A 93 11.43 -23.78 3.73
N GLY A 94 10.84 -23.89 4.92
CA GLY A 94 11.59 -24.03 6.17
C GLY A 94 11.58 -22.82 7.13
N GLN A 95 10.85 -23.03 8.24
CA GLN A 95 11.10 -22.50 9.58
C GLN A 95 11.02 -20.97 9.81
N GLN A 96 9.81 -20.50 10.10
CA GLN A 96 9.40 -19.93 11.40
C GLN A 96 7.92 -19.55 11.33
N SER A 97 7.12 -20.05 12.28
CA SER A 97 5.72 -19.66 12.44
C SER A 97 5.59 -18.13 12.47
N PRO A 98 4.67 -17.51 11.73
CA PRO A 98 4.39 -16.07 11.84
C PRO A 98 3.55 -15.78 13.11
N GLY A 99 3.84 -16.46 14.22
CA GLY A 99 3.07 -16.41 15.47
C GLY A 99 3.17 -15.07 16.20
N SER A 100 4.05 -14.16 15.76
CA SER A 100 4.20 -12.80 16.32
C SER A 100 4.06 -11.68 15.29
N ALA A 101 4.23 -11.97 13.98
CA ALA A 101 4.31 -10.93 12.94
C ALA A 101 2.95 -10.28 12.62
N VAL A 102 1.83 -10.97 12.87
CA VAL A 102 0.47 -10.44 12.61
C VAL A 102 0.16 -9.22 13.50
N ARG A 103 0.79 -9.11 14.69
CA ARG A 103 0.68 -7.93 15.57
C ARG A 103 1.57 -6.77 15.13
N GLU A 104 2.55 -7.02 14.25
CA GLU A 104 3.62 -6.09 13.90
C GLU A 104 3.54 -5.53 12.47
N HIS A 105 2.61 -5.98 11.62
CA HIS A 105 2.49 -5.50 10.24
C HIS A 105 2.07 -4.03 10.09
N GLY A 106 2.01 -3.28 11.20
CA GLY A 106 1.89 -1.83 11.20
C GLY A 106 0.59 -1.35 10.56
N ARG A 107 0.51 -0.04 10.30
CA ARG A 107 -0.67 0.60 9.71
C ARG A 107 -0.90 0.26 8.23
N PHE A 108 -0.02 -0.53 7.62
CA PHE A 108 -0.03 -0.85 6.19
C PHE A 108 -0.23 -2.33 5.89
N ALA A 109 -0.59 -3.13 6.91
CA ALA A 109 -0.90 -4.55 6.76
C ALA A 109 -2.10 -4.85 5.87
N HIS A 110 -2.99 -3.85 5.69
CA HIS A 110 -4.22 -4.03 4.92
C HIS A 110 -3.90 -4.23 3.44
N GLU A 111 -4.50 -5.25 2.83
CA GLU A 111 -4.17 -5.70 1.47
C GLU A 111 -4.29 -4.60 0.42
N SER A 112 -5.23 -3.67 0.60
CA SER A 112 -5.42 -2.50 -0.27
C SER A 112 -4.15 -1.66 -0.47
N PHE A 113 -3.25 -1.62 0.53
CA PHE A 113 -1.99 -0.87 0.38
C PHE A 113 -1.02 -1.57 -0.56
N HIS A 114 -1.08 -2.90 -0.61
CA HIS A 114 -0.21 -3.69 -1.47
C HIS A 114 -0.61 -3.55 -2.94
N ASP A 115 -1.88 -3.23 -3.22
CA ASP A 115 -2.41 -2.97 -4.56
C ASP A 115 -1.91 -1.63 -5.15
N LEU A 116 -1.29 -0.78 -4.32
CA LEU A 116 -0.70 0.48 -4.74
C LEU A 116 0.73 0.32 -5.28
N LEU A 117 1.33 -0.87 -5.12
CA LEU A 117 2.67 -1.13 -5.62
C LEU A 117 2.66 -1.24 -7.15
N VAL A 118 3.72 -0.73 -7.78
CA VAL A 118 3.85 -0.74 -9.24
C VAL A 118 4.63 -1.97 -9.68
N ASP A 119 4.01 -2.79 -10.54
CA ASP A 119 4.65 -3.96 -11.13
C ASP A 119 5.81 -3.54 -12.06
N THR A 120 6.89 -4.31 -12.07
CA THR A 120 8.03 -4.07 -12.97
C THR A 120 7.65 -4.24 -14.44
N GLU A 121 6.66 -5.10 -14.73
CA GLU A 121 6.16 -5.37 -16.07
C GLU A 121 4.96 -4.51 -16.48
N SER A 122 4.66 -3.43 -15.75
CA SER A 122 3.67 -2.45 -16.21
C SER A 122 4.24 -1.68 -17.40
N VAL A 123 4.18 -2.28 -18.58
CA VAL A 123 4.46 -1.64 -19.86
C VAL A 123 3.38 -0.56 -20.04
N ALA A 124 3.84 0.68 -20.21
CA ALA A 124 2.99 1.86 -20.44
C ALA A 124 2.20 1.78 -21.74
#